data_AF-A0A3D5P973-F1
#
_entry.id   AF-A0A3D5P973-F1
#
_cell.length_a   1.000
_cell.length_b   1.000
_cell.length_c   1.000
_cell.angle_alpha   90.00
_cell.angle_beta   90.00
_cell.angle_gamma   90.00
#
_symmetry.space_group_name_H-M   'P 1'
#
loop_
_entity.id
_entity.type
_entity.pdbx_description
1 polymer ?
#
loop_
_entity_poly.entity_id
_entity_poly.type
_entity_poly.pdbx_seq_one_letter_code
_entity_poly.pdbx_strand_id
1 'polypeptide(L)'
;MGISFKNLFNDKASASPQKCSYGGIGMFKTSSHAPKASPGNSPAGIGVPQVVLDRDSPVYQHHLEDLMYHALKNDKFIIYYQPLYSIQDNNFTEAEALLRLQDESGRFVPPGEFIPIAEKNGMIMEISSMVLNKVAGYIRSMLSCGTDIDSISINLSAVDLTRPDLADHVLDIIRKNHISPNRIVLEVTESTLIRNYRQAGDQIREMSNEGVQFALDDFGTGYSNIANVIDLPFDDVKIDKSLIWDSIENKKCNIVIRELTKAFKDIHLGVIAEGVETPEHDRFVRQCGCDRIQGFRYAKPMPSSRVYDYFGRTMA
;
A
#
# COMPACT_ATOMS: atom_id res chain seq x y z
N MET A 1 21.70 1.17 -23.10
CA MET A 1 22.32 1.28 -21.77
C MET A 1 21.20 1.23 -20.75
N GLY A 2 20.96 0.06 -20.16
CA GLY A 2 19.83 -0.16 -19.26
C GLY A 2 20.20 0.23 -17.83
N ILE A 3 19.34 1.02 -17.19
CA ILE A 3 19.42 1.32 -15.76
C ILE A 3 18.52 0.30 -15.05
N SER A 4 19.12 -0.36 -14.06
CA SER A 4 18.57 -1.49 -13.30
C SER A 4 17.63 -1.01 -12.20
N PHE A 5 16.44 -1.62 -12.11
CA PHE A 5 15.49 -1.48 -11.01
C PHE A 5 16.05 -2.09 -9.73
N LYS A 6 16.59 -1.25 -8.85
CA LYS A 6 16.80 -1.56 -7.42
C LYS A 6 16.60 -0.27 -6.65
N ASN A 7 15.49 -0.15 -5.93
CA ASN A 7 15.35 0.50 -4.62
C ASN A 7 13.87 0.79 -4.31
N LEU A 8 13.14 -0.25 -3.94
CA LEU A 8 11.91 -0.14 -3.16
C LEU A 8 12.13 -0.95 -1.88
N PHE A 9 11.83 -0.35 -0.73
CA PHE A 9 11.91 -0.93 0.63
C PHE A 9 13.31 -0.99 1.27
N ASN A 10 13.65 0.06 2.03
CA ASN A 10 14.62 -0.06 3.11
C ASN A 10 14.21 0.86 4.27
N ASP A 11 13.42 0.34 5.22
CA ASP A 11 13.01 1.09 6.42
C ASP A 11 13.48 0.31 7.66
N LYS A 12 14.46 0.88 8.37
CA LYS A 12 14.89 0.41 9.69
C LYS A 12 14.02 1.08 10.75
N ALA A 13 13.16 0.31 11.40
CA ALA A 13 12.39 0.75 12.55
C ALA A 13 13.23 0.63 13.84
N SER A 14 13.37 1.72 14.58
CA SER A 14 13.78 1.71 16.00
C SER A 14 12.57 1.99 16.87
N ALA A 15 12.38 1.14 17.88
CA ALA A 15 11.25 1.16 18.80
C ALA A 15 11.68 1.70 20.17
N SER A 16 10.83 2.52 20.80
CA SER A 16 10.50 2.39 22.23
C SER A 16 9.21 3.18 22.60
N PRO A 17 8.42 2.74 23.61
CA PRO A 17 7.03 3.20 23.81
C PRO A 17 6.72 3.79 25.21
N GLN A 18 5.61 4.55 25.33
CA GLN A 18 4.70 4.64 26.50
C GLN A 18 3.48 5.51 26.12
N LYS A 19 2.29 4.94 25.83
CA LYS A 19 1.18 4.41 26.67
C LYS A 19 0.23 5.48 27.26
N CYS A 20 -1.03 5.42 26.83
CA CYS A 20 -2.22 5.81 27.61
C CYS A 20 -3.09 4.55 27.83
N SER A 21 -3.61 4.38 29.05
CA SER A 21 -4.25 3.16 29.56
C SER A 21 -5.74 3.32 29.82
N TYR A 22 -6.52 2.29 29.52
CA TYR A 22 -7.86 2.06 30.08
C TYR A 22 -7.73 1.37 31.47
N GLY A 23 -8.41 1.89 32.51
CA GLY A 23 -8.52 1.29 33.86
C GLY A 23 -9.63 0.23 33.95
N GLY A 24 -9.83 -0.57 35.01
CA GLY A 24 -9.19 -0.83 36.31
C GLY A 24 -9.83 -2.13 36.86
N ILE A 25 -9.21 -2.92 37.75
CA ILE A 25 -9.48 -3.04 39.20
C ILE A 25 -8.60 -4.20 39.73
N GLY A 26 -8.03 -4.06 40.94
CA GLY A 26 -7.62 -5.22 41.77
C GLY A 26 -6.22 -5.13 42.39
N MET A 27 -6.16 -4.67 43.65
CA MET A 27 -4.96 -4.55 44.50
C MET A 27 -4.27 -5.88 44.81
N PHE A 28 -2.94 -5.87 45.01
CA PHE A 28 -2.24 -6.37 46.21
C PHE A 28 -0.80 -5.80 46.26
N LYS A 29 -0.39 -5.27 47.42
CA LYS A 29 0.97 -4.77 47.73
C LYS A 29 1.81 -5.86 48.39
N THR A 30 3.12 -5.88 48.11
CA THR A 30 4.27 -5.95 49.06
C THR A 30 5.60 -6.03 48.27
N SER A 31 6.53 -5.07 48.41
CA SER A 31 7.86 -5.16 49.09
C SER A 31 8.68 -6.44 48.81
N SER A 32 9.99 -6.49 48.62
CA SER A 32 11.15 -5.58 48.59
C SER A 32 12.37 -6.49 48.31
N HIS A 33 13.55 -5.90 48.06
CA HIS A 33 14.89 -6.53 48.03
C HIS A 33 15.42 -7.11 46.71
N ALA A 34 16.35 -6.36 46.12
CA ALA A 34 17.43 -6.89 45.29
C ALA A 34 18.52 -7.55 46.15
N PRO A 35 19.28 -8.49 45.57
CA PRO A 35 20.72 -8.49 45.79
C PRO A 35 21.53 -8.60 44.48
N LYS A 36 22.69 -7.93 44.50
CA LYS A 36 23.78 -8.06 43.54
C LYS A 36 24.40 -9.47 43.63
N ALA A 37 24.75 -10.05 42.48
CA ALA A 37 25.72 -11.14 42.39
C ALA A 37 26.61 -10.96 41.14
N SER A 38 27.90 -11.17 41.34
CA SER A 38 29.06 -10.93 40.46
C SER A 38 29.27 -12.09 39.44
N PRO A 39 30.27 -12.01 38.53
CA PRO A 39 30.20 -12.58 37.19
C PRO A 39 30.49 -14.09 37.14
N GLY A 40 29.61 -14.84 36.48
CA GLY A 40 29.79 -16.25 36.15
C GLY A 40 30.01 -16.42 34.65
N ASN A 41 31.20 -16.92 34.29
CA ASN A 41 31.55 -17.42 32.96
C ASN A 41 30.43 -18.30 32.38
N SER A 42 29.86 -17.91 31.24
CA SER A 42 29.09 -18.80 30.37
C SER A 42 29.93 -19.12 29.13
N PRO A 43 29.99 -20.39 28.70
CA PRO A 43 30.86 -20.82 27.61
C PRO A 43 30.35 -20.22 26.29
N ALA A 44 31.31 -19.88 25.41
CA ALA A 44 31.06 -19.33 24.09
C ALA A 44 29.97 -20.13 23.35
N GLY A 45 28.83 -19.48 23.11
CA GLY A 45 27.80 -20.01 22.23
C GLY A 45 28.39 -20.17 20.83
N ILE A 46 28.40 -21.40 20.34
CA ILE A 46 28.67 -21.71 18.94
C ILE A 46 27.59 -20.98 18.14
N GLY A 47 27.97 -19.86 17.51
CA GLY A 47 27.09 -19.14 16.62
C GLY A 47 26.67 -20.08 15.51
N VAL A 48 25.39 -20.46 15.49
CA VAL A 48 24.80 -21.13 14.33
C VAL A 48 24.98 -20.15 13.17
N PRO A 49 25.73 -20.51 12.11
CA PRO A 49 25.89 -19.62 10.98
C PRO A 49 24.49 -19.35 10.42
N GLN A 50 24.08 -18.08 10.45
CA GLN A 50 22.87 -17.66 9.76
C GLN A 50 23.16 -17.88 8.28
N VAL A 51 22.61 -18.96 7.71
CA VAL A 51 22.74 -19.24 6.28
C VAL A 51 22.03 -18.10 5.58
N VAL A 52 22.82 -17.17 5.04
CA VAL A 52 22.31 -16.14 4.15
C VAL A 52 22.03 -16.87 2.84
N LEU A 53 20.79 -17.35 2.71
CA LEU A 53 20.32 -17.89 1.44
C LEU A 53 20.43 -16.78 0.40
N ASP A 54 21.03 -17.11 -0.73
CA ASP A 54 20.99 -16.24 -1.90
C ASP A 54 19.52 -16.02 -2.28
N ARG A 55 19.11 -14.75 -2.33
CA ARG A 55 17.71 -14.33 -2.53
C ARG A 55 17.18 -14.71 -3.90
N ASP A 56 18.07 -14.96 -4.86
CA ASP A 56 17.70 -15.43 -6.18
C ASP A 56 17.75 -16.97 -6.29
N SER A 57 18.13 -17.67 -5.22
CA SER A 57 18.24 -19.13 -5.26
C SER A 57 16.87 -19.82 -5.28
N PRO A 58 16.74 -20.97 -5.96
CA PRO A 58 15.52 -21.77 -5.91
C PRO A 58 15.09 -22.18 -4.49
N VAL A 59 16.07 -22.35 -3.58
CA VAL A 59 15.81 -22.67 -2.17
C VAL A 59 15.10 -21.51 -1.46
N TYR A 60 15.55 -20.27 -1.70
CA TYR A 60 14.92 -19.09 -1.12
C TYR A 60 13.52 -18.84 -1.70
N GLN A 61 13.36 -19.01 -3.01
CA GLN A 61 12.04 -18.88 -3.64
C GLN A 61 11.05 -19.90 -3.08
N HIS A 62 11.44 -21.17 -2.96
CA HIS A 62 10.60 -22.21 -2.37
C HIS A 62 10.25 -21.90 -0.91
N HIS A 63 11.20 -21.39 -0.13
CA HIS A 63 10.93 -20.93 1.24
C HIS A 63 9.87 -19.81 1.29
N LEU A 64 9.91 -18.85 0.36
CA LEU A 64 8.90 -17.81 0.27
C LEU A 64 7.53 -18.36 -0.16
N GLU A 65 7.48 -19.34 -1.06
CA GLU A 65 6.23 -20.01 -1.43
C GLU A 65 5.58 -20.68 -0.22
N ASP A 66 6.33 -21.47 0.54
CA ASP A 66 5.86 -22.12 1.76
C ASP A 66 5.39 -21.08 2.79
N LEU A 67 6.17 -20.00 2.98
CA LEU A 67 5.83 -18.92 3.89
C LEU A 67 4.50 -18.25 3.51
N MET A 68 4.30 -17.94 2.23
CA MET A 68 3.04 -17.36 1.73
C MET A 68 1.87 -18.33 1.89
N TYR A 69 2.07 -19.62 1.62
CA TYR A 69 1.03 -20.64 1.74
C TYR A 69 0.59 -20.78 3.20
N HIS A 70 1.54 -20.83 4.13
CA HIS A 70 1.25 -20.81 5.55
C HIS A 70 0.59 -19.50 5.98
N ALA A 71 0.99 -18.36 5.42
CA ALA A 71 0.40 -17.08 5.75
C ALA A 71 -1.05 -16.94 5.28
N LEU A 72 -1.39 -17.45 4.09
CA LEU A 72 -2.77 -17.55 3.61
C LEU A 72 -3.62 -18.43 4.54
N LYS A 73 -3.14 -19.65 4.83
CA LYS A 73 -3.89 -20.63 5.63
C LYS A 73 -4.14 -20.19 7.08
N ASN A 74 -3.21 -19.44 7.67
CA ASN A 74 -3.24 -19.06 9.09
C ASN A 74 -3.51 -17.57 9.32
N ASP A 75 -4.02 -16.87 8.31
CA ASP A 75 -4.36 -15.44 8.37
C ASP A 75 -3.20 -14.54 8.85
N LYS A 76 -1.97 -14.81 8.39
CA LYS A 76 -0.75 -14.09 8.83
C LYS A 76 -0.33 -12.94 7.93
N PHE A 77 -0.99 -12.75 6.79
CA PHE A 77 -0.81 -11.51 6.03
C PHE A 77 -1.41 -10.33 6.80
N ILE A 78 -0.63 -9.26 6.91
CA ILE A 78 -1.03 -8.05 7.62
C ILE A 78 -1.23 -6.95 6.58
N ILE A 79 -2.23 -6.09 6.78
CA ILE A 79 -2.45 -4.91 5.95
C ILE A 79 -2.01 -3.70 6.74
N TYR A 80 -1.08 -2.94 6.16
CA TYR A 80 -0.75 -1.61 6.61
C TYR A 80 -1.51 -0.63 5.74
N TYR A 81 -1.94 0.49 6.31
CA TYR A 81 -2.67 1.52 5.62
C TYR A 81 -1.82 2.78 5.61
N GLN A 82 -1.72 3.43 4.46
CA GLN A 82 -1.10 4.75 4.35
C GLN A 82 -2.18 5.77 3.99
N PRO A 83 -2.54 6.69 4.92
CA PRO A 83 -3.48 7.76 4.62
C PRO A 83 -3.04 8.65 3.46
N LEU A 84 -4.01 9.04 2.64
CA LEU A 84 -3.88 10.06 1.61
C LEU A 84 -4.47 11.37 2.15
N TYR A 85 -3.71 12.46 2.04
CA TYR A 85 -4.13 13.78 2.49
C TYR A 85 -4.82 14.53 1.34
N SER A 86 -6.09 14.93 1.53
CA SER A 86 -6.81 15.81 0.60
C SER A 86 -6.31 17.24 0.77
N ILE A 87 -5.81 17.82 -0.33
CA ILE A 87 -5.35 19.22 -0.35
C ILE A 87 -6.53 20.18 -0.20
N GLN A 88 -7.65 19.87 -0.85
CA GLN A 88 -8.84 20.72 -0.87
C GLN A 88 -9.55 20.72 0.49
N ASP A 89 -9.75 19.54 1.06
CA ASP A 89 -10.55 19.38 2.29
C ASP A 89 -9.70 19.53 3.56
N ASN A 90 -8.37 19.62 3.39
CA ASN A 90 -7.40 19.71 4.48
C ASN A 90 -7.58 18.58 5.52
N ASN A 91 -7.87 17.37 5.07
CA ASN A 91 -8.12 16.23 5.94
C ASN A 91 -7.61 14.92 5.33
N PHE A 92 -7.77 13.82 6.07
CA PHE A 92 -7.56 12.46 5.56
C PHE A 92 -8.91 11.75 5.52
N THR A 93 -9.35 11.34 4.34
CA THR A 93 -10.54 10.51 4.15
C THR A 93 -10.26 9.24 3.34
N GLU A 94 -9.06 9.11 2.78
CA GLU A 94 -8.66 7.98 1.95
C GLU A 94 -7.38 7.32 2.49
N ALA A 95 -7.14 6.06 2.13
CA ALA A 95 -5.89 5.36 2.46
C ALA A 95 -5.55 4.28 1.43
N GLU A 96 -4.26 3.99 1.24
CA GLU A 96 -3.82 2.83 0.46
C GLU A 96 -3.58 1.62 1.38
N ALA A 97 -4.12 0.46 1.00
CA ALA A 97 -3.87 -0.82 1.65
C ALA A 97 -2.62 -1.50 1.09
N LEU A 98 -1.61 -1.63 1.95
CA LEU A 98 -0.28 -2.13 1.64
C LEU A 98 -0.04 -3.47 2.33
N LEU A 99 0.06 -4.53 1.53
CA LEU A 99 0.28 -5.89 2.01
C LEU A 99 1.64 -6.04 2.72
N ARG A 100 1.65 -6.76 3.84
CA ARG A 100 2.85 -7.12 4.60
C ARG A 100 2.87 -8.60 4.90
N LEU A 101 4.02 -9.21 4.67
CA LEU A 101 4.34 -10.58 5.05
C LEU A 101 5.42 -10.54 6.13
N GLN A 102 5.30 -11.41 7.13
CA GLN A 102 6.32 -11.60 8.17
C GLN A 102 6.87 -13.02 8.10
N ASP A 103 8.18 -13.16 8.28
CA ASP A 103 8.81 -14.46 8.50
C ASP A 103 8.50 -15.01 9.90
N GLU A 104 8.90 -16.25 10.18
CA GLU A 104 8.67 -16.90 11.48
C GLU A 104 9.32 -16.16 12.66
N SER A 105 10.35 -15.36 12.39
CA SER A 105 11.02 -14.51 13.40
C SER A 105 10.32 -13.16 13.62
N GLY A 106 9.24 -12.89 12.87
CA GLY A 106 8.47 -11.65 12.93
C GLY A 106 9.06 -10.50 12.10
N ARG A 107 10.05 -10.76 11.24
CA ARG A 107 10.64 -9.73 10.38
C ARG A 107 9.82 -9.58 9.11
N PHE A 108 9.66 -8.34 8.64
CA PHE A 108 8.96 -8.08 7.39
C PHE A 108 9.77 -8.58 6.18
N VAL A 109 9.07 -9.32 5.31
CA VAL A 109 9.54 -9.67 3.97
C VAL A 109 9.08 -8.57 3.01
N PRO A 110 9.99 -7.93 2.26
CA PRO A 110 9.62 -6.90 1.29
C PRO A 110 8.63 -7.41 0.24
N PRO A 111 7.60 -6.63 -0.13
CA PRO A 111 6.66 -6.98 -1.21
C PRO A 111 7.34 -7.38 -2.53
N GLY A 112 8.41 -6.68 -2.91
CA GLY A 112 9.18 -6.98 -4.11
C GLY A 112 9.89 -8.34 -4.11
N GLU A 113 9.99 -9.02 -2.96
CA GLU A 113 10.58 -10.37 -2.88
C GLU A 113 9.54 -11.48 -3.05
N PHE A 114 8.31 -11.30 -2.56
CA PHE A 114 7.30 -12.37 -2.55
C PHE A 114 6.19 -12.17 -3.60
N ILE A 115 5.83 -10.94 -3.99
CA ILE A 115 4.78 -10.70 -4.99
C ILE A 115 5.14 -11.33 -6.35
N PRO A 116 6.36 -11.17 -6.90
CA PRO A 116 6.71 -11.79 -8.19
C PRO A 116 6.59 -13.32 -8.17
N ILE A 117 6.88 -13.94 -7.02
CA ILE A 117 6.74 -15.39 -6.82
C ILE A 117 5.25 -15.77 -6.79
N ALA A 118 4.44 -15.03 -6.04
CA ALA A 118 2.99 -15.23 -5.96
C ALA A 118 2.31 -15.05 -7.33
N GLU A 119 2.77 -14.11 -8.15
CA GLU A 119 2.27 -13.94 -9.52
C GLU A 119 2.65 -15.14 -10.40
N LYS A 120 3.90 -15.58 -10.31
CA LYS A 120 4.42 -16.70 -11.13
C LYS A 120 3.69 -18.02 -10.86
N ASN A 121 3.31 -18.27 -9.61
CA ASN A 121 2.66 -19.52 -9.20
C ASN A 121 1.13 -19.40 -9.06
N GLY A 122 0.55 -18.21 -9.28
CA GLY A 122 -0.88 -17.94 -9.22
C GLY A 122 -1.46 -17.70 -7.83
N MET A 123 -0.66 -17.81 -6.75
CA MET A 123 -1.11 -17.52 -5.38
C MET A 123 -1.56 -16.08 -5.19
N ILE A 124 -1.11 -15.16 -6.06
CA ILE A 124 -1.51 -13.74 -6.00
C ILE A 124 -3.02 -13.57 -6.06
N MET A 125 -3.76 -14.40 -6.79
CA MET A 125 -5.23 -14.29 -6.88
C MET A 125 -5.93 -14.56 -5.54
N GLU A 126 -5.44 -15.56 -4.78
CA GLU A 126 -5.94 -15.85 -3.44
C GLU A 126 -5.54 -14.75 -2.45
N ILE A 127 -4.32 -14.23 -2.58
CA ILE A 127 -3.83 -13.11 -1.76
C ILE A 127 -4.67 -11.85 -2.03
N SER A 128 -4.89 -11.46 -3.28
CA SER A 128 -5.72 -10.32 -3.67
C SER A 128 -7.15 -10.46 -3.14
N SER A 129 -7.73 -11.65 -3.24
CA SER A 129 -9.06 -11.95 -2.68
C SER A 129 -9.11 -11.79 -1.17
N MET A 130 -8.08 -12.25 -0.46
CA MET A 130 -7.95 -12.09 0.99
C MET A 130 -7.78 -10.62 1.38
N VAL A 131 -6.94 -9.88 0.65
CA VAL A 131 -6.74 -8.43 0.88
C VAL A 131 -8.05 -7.69 0.70
N LEU A 132 -8.76 -7.91 -0.41
CA LEU A 132 -10.04 -7.26 -0.68
C LEU A 132 -11.08 -7.54 0.41
N ASN A 133 -11.20 -8.78 0.87
CA ASN A 133 -12.11 -9.12 1.97
C ASN A 133 -11.74 -8.39 3.28
N LYS A 134 -10.44 -8.35 3.63
CA LYS A 134 -9.99 -7.66 4.85
C LYS A 134 -10.22 -6.15 4.76
N VAL A 135 -9.92 -5.54 3.61
CA VAL A 135 -10.13 -4.09 3.39
C VAL A 135 -11.62 -3.77 3.42
N ALA A 136 -12.47 -4.55 2.73
CA ALA A 136 -13.90 -4.34 2.74
C ALA A 136 -14.51 -4.48 4.14
N GLY A 137 -14.08 -5.49 4.90
CA GLY A 137 -14.47 -5.65 6.30
C GLY A 137 -13.99 -4.51 7.19
N TYR A 138 -12.77 -3.99 6.95
CA TYR A 138 -12.23 -2.84 7.66
C TYR A 138 -13.06 -1.57 7.37
N ILE A 139 -13.33 -1.25 6.10
CA ILE A 139 -14.21 -0.12 5.71
C ILE A 139 -15.56 -0.23 6.40
N ARG A 140 -16.19 -1.41 6.35
CA ARG A 140 -17.49 -1.64 7.02
C ARG A 140 -17.41 -1.31 8.51
N SER A 141 -16.36 -1.77 9.19
CA SER A 141 -16.14 -1.48 10.61
C SER A 141 -16.02 0.02 10.86
N MET A 142 -15.25 0.74 10.04
CA MET A 142 -15.07 2.19 10.15
C MET A 142 -16.40 2.94 10.01
N LEU A 143 -17.17 2.62 8.97
CA LEU A 143 -18.48 3.23 8.72
C LEU A 143 -19.46 2.94 9.86
N SER A 144 -19.43 1.72 10.42
CA SER A 144 -20.28 1.35 11.57
C SER A 144 -19.94 2.11 12.86
N CYS A 145 -18.68 2.56 13.00
CA CYS A 145 -18.23 3.41 14.09
C CYS A 145 -18.51 4.90 13.84
N GLY A 146 -19.12 5.26 12.70
CA GLY A 146 -19.39 6.65 12.32
C GLY A 146 -18.15 7.41 11.85
N THR A 147 -17.06 6.72 11.51
CA THR A 147 -15.89 7.37 10.90
C THR A 147 -16.16 7.65 9.43
N ASP A 148 -15.91 8.88 9.04
CA ASP A 148 -16.02 9.31 7.66
C ASP A 148 -14.77 8.88 6.88
N ILE A 149 -14.90 7.78 6.14
CA ILE A 149 -13.88 7.26 5.23
C ILE A 149 -14.47 7.20 3.84
N ASP A 150 -13.76 7.80 2.89
CA ASP A 150 -14.18 7.90 1.50
C ASP A 150 -13.90 6.62 0.74
N SER A 151 -12.66 6.17 0.72
CA SER A 151 -12.27 4.94 0.06
C SER A 151 -10.97 4.36 0.62
N ILE A 152 -10.71 3.10 0.30
CA ILE A 152 -9.38 2.50 0.47
C ILE A 152 -8.94 1.91 -0.86
N SER A 153 -7.71 2.24 -1.26
CA SER A 153 -7.13 1.73 -2.50
C SER A 153 -6.38 0.41 -2.28
N ILE A 154 -6.43 -0.47 -3.27
CA ILE A 154 -5.84 -1.81 -3.25
C ILE A 154 -5.12 -2.06 -4.57
N ASN A 155 -3.86 -2.49 -4.47
CA ASN A 155 -3.06 -2.90 -5.62
C ASN A 155 -3.63 -4.16 -6.28
N LEU A 156 -3.80 -4.10 -7.61
CA LEU A 156 -4.28 -5.21 -8.42
C LEU A 156 -3.17 -5.73 -9.35
N SER A 157 -2.91 -7.04 -9.28
CA SER A 157 -1.83 -7.66 -10.06
C SER A 157 -2.20 -7.85 -11.52
N ALA A 158 -1.19 -8.01 -12.37
CA ALA A 158 -1.43 -8.30 -13.78
C ALA A 158 -2.08 -9.66 -13.99
N VAL A 159 -1.80 -10.61 -13.09
CA VAL A 159 -2.40 -11.95 -13.12
C VAL A 159 -3.88 -11.87 -12.77
N ASP A 160 -4.27 -11.03 -11.81
CA ASP A 160 -5.68 -10.83 -11.44
C ASP A 160 -6.51 -10.37 -12.65
N LEU A 161 -6.01 -9.40 -13.43
CA LEU A 161 -6.70 -8.90 -14.63
C LEU A 161 -6.81 -9.92 -15.77
N THR A 162 -6.07 -11.03 -15.73
CA THR A 162 -6.26 -12.14 -16.69
C THR A 162 -7.40 -13.07 -16.31
N ARG A 163 -7.91 -12.97 -15.07
CA ARG A 163 -8.99 -13.83 -14.59
C ARG A 163 -10.34 -13.41 -15.22
N PRO A 164 -11.03 -14.31 -15.95
CA PRO A 164 -12.29 -13.97 -16.62
C PRO A 164 -13.43 -13.55 -15.68
N ASP A 165 -13.44 -14.06 -14.45
CA ASP A 165 -14.47 -13.82 -13.43
C ASP A 165 -14.04 -12.75 -12.39
N LEU A 166 -13.03 -11.92 -12.69
CA LEU A 166 -12.51 -10.95 -11.72
C LEU A 166 -13.60 -9.98 -11.25
N ALA A 167 -14.31 -9.34 -12.18
CA ALA A 167 -15.35 -8.35 -11.87
C ALA A 167 -16.44 -8.94 -10.98
N ASP A 168 -17.05 -10.06 -11.39
CA ASP A 168 -18.04 -10.81 -10.62
C ASP A 168 -17.55 -11.10 -9.19
N HIS A 169 -16.30 -11.56 -9.05
CA HIS A 169 -15.72 -11.92 -7.77
C HIS A 169 -15.48 -10.70 -6.86
N VAL A 170 -14.94 -9.60 -7.40
CA VAL A 170 -14.74 -8.35 -6.65
C VAL A 170 -16.08 -7.81 -6.16
N LEU A 171 -17.07 -7.75 -7.04
CA LEU A 171 -18.42 -7.26 -6.73
C LEU A 171 -19.15 -8.15 -5.73
N ASP A 172 -18.95 -9.47 -5.78
CA ASP A 172 -19.47 -10.39 -4.77
C ASP A 172 -18.85 -10.13 -3.38
N ILE A 173 -17.54 -9.90 -3.28
CA ILE A 173 -16.88 -9.56 -2.01
C ILE A 173 -17.40 -8.24 -1.45
N ILE A 174 -17.53 -7.21 -2.29
CA ILE A 174 -18.09 -5.90 -1.91
C ILE A 174 -19.52 -6.07 -1.35
N ARG A 175 -20.38 -6.79 -2.08
CA ARG A 175 -21.77 -7.07 -1.66
C ARG A 175 -21.85 -7.83 -0.34
N LYS A 176 -21.05 -8.88 -0.17
CA LYS A 176 -21.00 -9.68 1.08
C LYS A 176 -20.54 -8.88 2.29
N ASN A 177 -19.72 -7.85 2.08
CA ASN A 177 -19.28 -6.94 3.14
C ASN A 177 -20.22 -5.76 3.36
N HIS A 178 -21.30 -5.63 2.58
CA HIS A 178 -22.31 -4.56 2.70
C HIS A 178 -21.70 -3.15 2.66
N ILE A 179 -20.71 -2.93 1.79
CA ILE A 179 -20.16 -1.60 1.52
C ILE A 179 -20.55 -1.16 0.11
N SER A 180 -20.57 0.15 -0.12
CA SER A 180 -20.77 0.70 -1.46
C SER A 180 -19.53 0.45 -2.32
N PRO A 181 -19.66 0.10 -3.62
CA PRO A 181 -18.53 -0.15 -4.51
C PRO A 181 -17.53 1.00 -4.60
N ASN A 182 -18.00 2.24 -4.54
CA ASN A 182 -17.16 3.45 -4.55
C ASN A 182 -16.28 3.64 -3.30
N ARG A 183 -16.38 2.74 -2.32
CA ARG A 183 -15.45 2.71 -1.17
C ARG A 183 -14.16 1.93 -1.48
N ILE A 184 -14.09 1.27 -2.64
CA ILE A 184 -12.91 0.54 -3.10
C ILE A 184 -12.35 1.25 -4.33
N VAL A 185 -11.05 1.55 -4.26
CA VAL A 185 -10.25 1.97 -5.41
C VAL A 185 -9.32 0.82 -5.77
N LEU A 186 -9.30 0.39 -7.03
CA LEU A 186 -8.34 -0.61 -7.51
C LEU A 186 -7.22 0.09 -8.26
N GLU A 187 -5.99 -0.11 -7.78
CA GLU A 187 -4.79 0.48 -8.37
C GLU A 187 -4.16 -0.49 -9.36
N VAL A 188 -3.92 -0.03 -10.58
CA VAL A 188 -3.28 -0.82 -11.64
C VAL A 188 -2.06 -0.09 -12.16
N THR A 189 -0.94 -0.78 -12.33
CA THR A 189 0.23 -0.19 -13.00
C THR A 189 0.06 -0.21 -14.51
N GLU A 190 0.81 0.63 -15.22
CA GLU A 190 0.86 0.59 -16.68
C GLU A 190 1.31 -0.78 -17.23
N SER A 191 2.28 -1.40 -16.56
CA SER A 191 2.81 -2.72 -16.95
C SER A 191 1.75 -3.82 -16.84
N THR A 192 0.85 -3.68 -15.86
CA THR A 192 -0.30 -4.56 -15.63
C THR A 192 -1.25 -4.54 -16.83
N LEU A 193 -1.55 -3.35 -17.36
CA LEU A 193 -2.47 -3.17 -18.49
C LEU A 193 -1.93 -3.70 -19.82
N ILE A 194 -0.62 -3.55 -20.07
CA ILE A 194 0.00 -3.93 -21.36
C ILE A 194 -0.12 -5.44 -21.64
N ARG A 195 -0.08 -6.29 -20.61
CA ARG A 195 -0.09 -7.75 -20.78
C ARG A 195 -1.38 -8.27 -21.42
N ASN A 196 -2.52 -7.63 -21.13
CA ASN A 196 -3.81 -8.04 -21.69
C ASN A 196 -4.83 -6.89 -21.73
N TYR A 197 -4.51 -5.86 -22.51
CA TYR A 197 -5.25 -4.60 -22.53
C TYR A 197 -6.76 -4.75 -22.76
N ARG A 198 -7.17 -5.61 -23.72
CA ARG A 198 -8.58 -5.79 -24.06
C ARG A 198 -9.37 -6.39 -22.89
N GLN A 199 -8.90 -7.52 -22.35
CA GLN A 199 -9.58 -8.18 -21.24
C GLN A 199 -9.57 -7.30 -19.99
N ALA A 200 -8.41 -6.71 -19.66
CA ALA A 200 -8.29 -5.79 -18.54
C ALA A 200 -9.27 -4.62 -18.66
N GLY A 201 -9.36 -3.99 -19.84
CA GLY A 201 -10.26 -2.88 -20.08
C GLY A 201 -11.74 -3.25 -19.95
N ASP A 202 -12.13 -4.45 -20.40
CA ASP A 202 -13.51 -4.93 -20.25
C ASP A 202 -13.87 -5.15 -18.78
N GLN A 203 -12.98 -5.77 -17.99
CA GLN A 203 -13.16 -5.98 -16.55
C GLN A 203 -13.20 -4.67 -15.77
N ILE A 204 -12.32 -3.72 -16.10
CA ILE A 204 -12.30 -2.38 -15.49
C ILE A 204 -13.63 -1.68 -15.77
N ARG A 205 -14.07 -1.63 -17.03
CA ARG A 205 -15.36 -0.99 -17.41
C ARG A 205 -16.54 -1.64 -16.71
N GLU A 206 -16.57 -2.95 -16.59
CA GLU A 206 -17.63 -3.68 -15.88
C GLU A 206 -17.70 -3.26 -14.40
N MET A 207 -16.57 -3.25 -13.70
CA MET A 207 -16.50 -2.83 -12.29
C MET A 207 -16.78 -1.34 -12.10
N SER A 208 -16.30 -0.47 -13.00
CA SER A 208 -16.57 0.97 -12.96
C SER A 208 -18.05 1.29 -13.15
N ASN A 209 -18.76 0.55 -14.00
CA ASN A 209 -20.21 0.73 -14.18
C ASN A 209 -21.01 0.43 -12.90
N GLU A 210 -20.49 -0.43 -12.04
CA GLU A 210 -21.06 -0.74 -10.72
C GLU A 210 -20.54 0.21 -9.62
N GLY A 211 -19.64 1.13 -9.96
CA GLY A 211 -19.14 2.19 -9.09
C GLY A 211 -17.84 1.89 -8.36
N VAL A 212 -17.12 0.81 -8.69
CA VAL A 212 -15.75 0.61 -8.21
C VAL A 212 -14.84 1.63 -8.88
N GLN A 213 -13.98 2.28 -8.11
CA GLN A 213 -13.07 3.29 -8.62
C GLN A 213 -11.75 2.67 -9.07
N PHE A 214 -11.06 3.32 -10.01
CA PHE A 214 -9.76 2.87 -10.49
C PHE A 214 -8.74 4.00 -10.50
N ALA A 215 -7.51 3.67 -10.09
CA ALA A 215 -6.37 4.55 -10.20
C ALA A 215 -5.28 3.93 -11.07
N LEU A 216 -4.68 4.72 -11.96
CA LEU A 216 -3.45 4.35 -12.63
C LEU A 216 -2.26 4.66 -11.72
N ASP A 217 -1.55 3.61 -11.32
CA ASP A 217 -0.41 3.67 -10.40
C ASP A 217 0.94 3.76 -11.13
N ASP A 218 1.95 4.27 -10.43
CA ASP A 218 3.34 4.40 -10.90
C ASP A 218 3.49 5.19 -12.23
N PHE A 219 2.61 6.15 -12.51
CA PHE A 219 2.66 6.91 -13.76
C PHE A 219 4.02 7.63 -13.89
N GLY A 220 4.68 7.44 -15.03
CA GLY A 220 5.96 8.07 -15.38
C GLY A 220 7.22 7.22 -15.20
N THR A 221 7.11 6.01 -14.63
CA THR A 221 8.28 5.14 -14.37
C THR A 221 8.65 4.22 -15.55
N GLY A 222 7.85 4.22 -16.64
CA GLY A 222 7.99 3.30 -17.76
C GLY A 222 7.53 3.87 -19.11
N TYR A 223 6.87 3.02 -19.92
CA TYR A 223 6.30 3.40 -21.22
C TYR A 223 4.97 4.13 -21.03
N SER A 224 4.98 5.24 -20.30
CA SER A 224 3.76 5.97 -19.93
C SER A 224 2.90 6.30 -21.12
N ASN A 225 1.86 5.48 -21.29
CA ASN A 225 0.97 5.55 -22.43
C ASN A 225 -0.25 6.35 -22.00
N ILE A 226 -0.18 7.65 -22.23
CA ILE A 226 -1.31 8.58 -22.04
C ILE A 226 -2.58 8.06 -22.73
N ALA A 227 -2.46 7.28 -23.81
CA ALA A 227 -3.64 6.67 -24.45
C ALA A 227 -4.42 5.75 -23.50
N ASN A 228 -3.74 5.02 -22.61
CA ASN A 228 -4.40 4.17 -21.61
C ASN A 228 -5.20 5.00 -20.61
N VAL A 229 -4.65 6.13 -20.18
CA VAL A 229 -5.32 7.08 -19.28
C VAL A 229 -6.61 7.62 -19.90
N ILE A 230 -6.61 7.82 -21.22
CA ILE A 230 -7.74 8.39 -21.96
C ILE A 230 -8.82 7.35 -22.27
N ASP A 231 -8.44 6.10 -22.60
CA ASP A 231 -9.38 5.08 -23.10
C ASP A 231 -10.06 4.25 -21.99
N LEU A 232 -9.46 4.20 -20.80
CA LEU A 232 -10.00 3.45 -19.66
C LEU A 232 -10.63 4.38 -18.63
N PRO A 233 -11.70 3.95 -17.93
CA PRO A 233 -12.43 4.77 -16.97
C PRO A 233 -11.68 4.85 -15.63
N PHE A 234 -10.49 5.45 -15.64
CA PHE A 234 -9.80 5.80 -14.41
C PHE A 234 -10.48 7.00 -13.75
N ASP A 235 -10.49 7.01 -12.42
CA ASP A 235 -10.85 8.16 -11.61
C ASP A 235 -9.60 8.99 -11.30
N ASP A 236 -8.47 8.30 -11.08
CA ASP A 236 -7.25 8.91 -10.57
C ASP A 236 -5.98 8.48 -11.31
N VAL A 237 -4.98 9.35 -11.29
CA VAL A 237 -3.61 9.04 -11.69
C VAL A 237 -2.66 9.35 -10.54
N LYS A 238 -1.81 8.38 -10.18
CA LYS A 238 -0.78 8.51 -9.15
C LYS A 238 0.55 8.84 -9.82
N ILE A 239 1.06 10.05 -9.58
CA ILE A 239 2.37 10.51 -10.09
C ILE A 239 3.44 9.94 -9.17
N ASP A 240 4.29 9.07 -9.73
CA ASP A 240 5.35 8.41 -8.97
C ASP A 240 6.33 9.41 -8.34
N LYS A 241 6.85 9.03 -7.17
CA LYS A 241 7.78 9.84 -6.38
C LYS A 241 9.01 10.26 -7.17
N SER A 242 9.53 9.44 -8.09
CA SER A 242 10.74 9.79 -8.85
C SER A 242 10.53 11.04 -9.68
N LEU A 243 9.35 11.21 -10.28
CA LEU A 243 9.01 12.41 -11.03
C LEU A 243 8.84 13.63 -10.13
N ILE A 244 8.25 13.45 -8.95
CA ILE A 244 8.12 14.54 -7.96
C ILE A 244 9.50 15.01 -7.52
N TRP A 245 10.40 14.08 -7.21
CA TRP A 245 11.74 14.38 -6.72
C TRP A 245 12.59 15.03 -7.82
N ASP A 246 12.58 14.45 -9.02
CA ASP A 246 13.30 15.00 -10.19
C ASP A 246 12.80 16.40 -10.58
N SER A 247 11.51 16.68 -10.37
CA SER A 247 10.92 18.00 -10.66
C SER A 247 11.44 19.14 -9.78
N ILE A 248 12.08 18.83 -8.64
CA ILE A 248 12.69 19.85 -7.79
C ILE A 248 14.03 20.33 -8.38
N GLU A 249 14.80 19.40 -8.93
CA GLU A 249 16.15 19.67 -9.43
C GLU A 249 16.18 19.99 -10.93
N ASN A 250 15.19 19.50 -11.68
CA ASN A 250 15.13 19.59 -13.14
C ASN A 250 13.95 20.44 -13.62
N LYS A 251 14.26 21.66 -14.11
CA LYS A 251 13.27 22.60 -14.65
C LYS A 251 12.43 22.03 -15.80
N LYS A 252 12.99 21.13 -16.63
CA LYS A 252 12.22 20.51 -17.71
C LYS A 252 11.20 19.52 -17.16
N CYS A 253 11.62 18.64 -16.25
CA CYS A 253 10.72 17.70 -15.57
C CYS A 253 9.59 18.46 -14.87
N ASN A 254 9.96 19.51 -14.12
CA ASN A 254 9.03 20.40 -13.45
C ASN A 254 7.93 20.97 -14.35
N ILE A 255 8.30 21.49 -15.54
CA ILE A 255 7.33 22.02 -16.51
C ILE A 255 6.43 20.90 -17.02
N VAL A 256 7.01 19.76 -17.39
CA VAL A 256 6.26 18.61 -17.93
C VAL A 256 5.24 18.11 -16.93
N ILE A 257 5.63 17.86 -15.67
CA ILE A 257 4.71 17.36 -14.63
C ILE A 257 3.58 18.35 -14.38
N ARG A 258 3.88 19.65 -14.30
CA ARG A 258 2.86 20.69 -14.12
C ARG A 258 1.83 20.71 -15.25
N GLU A 259 2.26 20.62 -16.51
CA GLU A 259 1.34 20.63 -17.64
C GLU A 259 0.57 19.31 -17.77
N LEU A 260 1.18 18.17 -17.42
CA LEU A 260 0.48 16.89 -17.35
C LEU A 260 -0.58 16.87 -16.26
N THR A 261 -0.27 17.36 -15.05
CA THR A 261 -1.26 17.50 -13.97
C THR A 261 -2.46 18.33 -14.43
N LYS A 262 -2.23 19.47 -15.11
CA LYS A 262 -3.33 20.25 -15.68
C LYS A 262 -4.15 19.46 -16.71
N ALA A 263 -3.48 18.79 -17.64
CA ALA A 263 -4.15 18.01 -18.68
C ALA A 263 -5.03 16.89 -18.09
N PHE A 264 -4.58 16.20 -17.05
CA PHE A 264 -5.38 15.19 -16.35
C PHE A 264 -6.62 15.81 -15.69
N LYS A 265 -6.46 16.98 -15.06
CA LYS A 265 -7.59 17.69 -14.45
C LYS A 265 -8.61 18.20 -15.47
N ASP A 266 -8.14 18.64 -16.63
CA ASP A 266 -9.01 19.11 -17.73
C ASP A 266 -9.89 17.98 -18.29
N ILE A 267 -9.50 16.72 -18.12
CA ILE A 267 -10.31 15.52 -18.44
C ILE A 267 -10.98 14.89 -17.22
N HIS A 268 -11.06 15.64 -16.10
CA HIS A 268 -11.73 15.25 -14.86
C HIS A 268 -11.11 14.08 -14.10
N LEU A 269 -9.82 13.81 -14.29
CA LEU A 269 -9.08 12.87 -13.44
C LEU A 269 -8.54 13.57 -12.18
N GLY A 270 -8.63 12.88 -11.06
CA GLY A 270 -7.92 13.28 -9.85
C GLY A 270 -6.44 12.94 -9.95
N VAL A 271 -5.60 13.77 -9.35
CA VAL A 271 -4.14 13.61 -9.38
C VAL A 271 -3.60 13.43 -7.97
N ILE A 272 -2.96 12.28 -7.75
CA ILE A 272 -2.34 11.92 -6.47
C ILE A 272 -0.83 12.03 -6.63
N ALA A 273 -0.16 12.79 -5.76
CA ALA A 273 1.29 12.88 -5.78
C ALA A 273 1.91 11.98 -4.71
N GLU A 274 2.82 11.10 -5.13
CA GLU A 274 3.49 10.16 -4.22
C GLU A 274 4.87 10.61 -3.75
N GLY A 275 5.31 10.02 -2.62
CA GLY A 275 6.63 10.26 -2.06
C GLY A 275 6.88 11.72 -1.66
N VAL A 276 5.85 12.43 -1.23
CA VAL A 276 6.02 13.79 -0.67
C VAL A 276 6.64 13.70 0.72
N GLU A 277 7.91 14.11 0.82
CA GLU A 277 8.71 13.97 2.05
C GLU A 277 9.22 15.32 2.58
N THR A 278 9.48 16.28 1.69
CA THR A 278 10.06 17.59 2.04
C THR A 278 9.06 18.73 1.85
N PRO A 279 9.25 19.88 2.53
CA PRO A 279 8.48 21.10 2.24
C PRO A 279 8.53 21.53 0.78
N GLU A 280 9.64 21.27 0.08
CA GLU A 280 9.82 21.58 -1.33
C GLU A 280 8.93 20.71 -2.21
N HIS A 281 8.83 19.40 -1.93
CA HIS A 281 7.93 18.49 -2.63
C HIS A 281 6.48 18.95 -2.44
N ASP A 282 6.09 19.24 -1.20
CA ASP A 282 4.74 19.68 -0.85
C ASP A 282 4.35 20.98 -1.57
N ARG A 283 5.23 21.98 -1.57
CA ARG A 283 5.02 23.24 -2.28
C ARG A 283 4.84 23.00 -3.78
N PHE A 284 5.66 22.14 -4.36
CA PHE A 284 5.61 21.84 -5.79
C PHE A 284 4.28 21.17 -6.19
N VAL A 285 3.85 20.13 -5.48
CA VAL A 285 2.61 19.38 -5.83
C VAL A 285 1.35 20.24 -5.64
N ARG A 286 1.31 21.09 -4.61
CA ARG A 286 0.24 22.07 -4.41
C ARG A 286 0.21 23.12 -5.53
N GLN A 287 1.37 23.56 -6.00
CA GLN A 287 1.47 24.50 -7.14
C GLN A 287 1.09 23.85 -8.48
N CYS A 288 1.30 22.55 -8.65
CA CYS A 288 0.83 21.81 -9.82
C CYS A 288 -0.70 21.63 -9.80
N GLY A 289 -1.30 21.73 -8.62
CA GLY A 289 -2.73 21.57 -8.44
C GLY A 289 -3.16 20.12 -8.26
N CYS A 290 -2.26 19.26 -7.74
CA CYS A 290 -2.63 17.90 -7.32
C CYS A 290 -3.78 17.96 -6.29
N ASP A 291 -4.59 16.91 -6.25
CA ASP A 291 -5.79 16.85 -5.41
C ASP A 291 -5.47 16.17 -4.07
N ARG A 292 -4.65 15.11 -4.11
CA ARG A 292 -4.22 14.35 -2.94
C ARG A 292 -2.71 14.16 -2.87
N ILE A 293 -2.23 13.97 -1.65
CA ILE A 293 -0.82 13.71 -1.34
C ILE A 293 -0.68 12.41 -0.57
N GLN A 294 0.26 11.59 -1.02
CA GLN A 294 0.76 10.43 -0.27
C GLN A 294 2.26 10.58 -0.03
N GLY A 295 2.70 10.48 1.23
CA GLY A 295 4.11 10.57 1.54
C GLY A 295 4.43 10.71 3.02
N PHE A 296 5.69 10.44 3.37
CA PHE A 296 6.12 10.35 4.77
C PHE A 296 6.12 11.70 5.50
N ARG A 297 6.03 12.81 4.76
CA ARG A 297 5.77 14.13 5.36
C ARG A 297 4.43 14.16 6.11
N TYR A 298 3.45 13.42 5.61
CA TYR A 298 2.08 13.39 6.14
C TYR A 298 1.84 12.16 7.00
N ALA A 299 2.08 10.97 6.43
CA ALA A 299 1.85 9.71 7.12
C ALA A 299 2.72 8.59 6.53
N LYS A 300 3.28 7.75 7.42
CA LYS A 300 3.90 6.47 7.03
C LYS A 300 2.85 5.36 7.02
N PRO A 301 3.03 4.27 6.26
CA PRO A 301 2.17 3.09 6.39
C PRO A 301 2.10 2.57 7.84
N MET A 302 0.90 2.22 8.31
CA MET A 302 0.68 1.81 9.70
C MET A 302 -0.42 0.75 9.82
N PRO A 303 -0.44 -0.07 10.88
CA PRO A 303 -1.53 -1.04 11.06
C PRO A 303 -2.89 -0.35 11.28
N SER A 304 -3.98 -1.09 11.03
CA SER A 304 -5.36 -0.62 11.20
C SER A 304 -5.65 0.02 12.56
N SER A 305 -5.01 -0.48 13.63
CA SER A 305 -5.16 0.05 14.99
C SER A 305 -4.66 1.48 15.19
N ARG A 306 -3.84 1.99 14.26
CA ARG A 306 -3.30 3.36 14.30
C ARG A 306 -3.81 4.25 13.19
N VAL A 307 -4.23 3.69 12.05
CA VAL A 307 -4.70 4.51 10.92
C VAL A 307 -6.04 5.18 11.22
N TYR A 308 -6.88 4.56 12.07
CA TYR A 308 -8.14 5.13 12.55
C TYR A 308 -8.00 6.59 13.00
N ASP A 309 -6.90 6.86 13.71
CA ASP A 309 -6.61 8.16 14.28
C ASP A 309 -6.42 9.25 13.22
N TYR A 310 -6.10 8.92 11.97
CA TYR A 310 -5.89 9.91 10.91
C TYR A 310 -7.20 10.38 10.29
N PHE A 311 -8.20 9.52 10.18
CA PHE A 311 -9.44 9.86 9.50
C PHE A 311 -10.20 10.95 10.27
N GLY A 312 -10.60 12.01 9.57
CA GLY A 312 -11.24 13.18 10.16
C GLY A 312 -10.29 14.15 10.89
N ARG A 313 -8.97 13.91 10.89
CA ARG A 313 -8.00 14.94 11.34
C ARG A 313 -7.80 15.99 10.26
N THR A 314 -7.82 17.25 10.67
CA THR A 314 -7.27 18.35 9.88
C THR A 314 -5.82 18.62 10.27
N MET A 315 -4.96 18.94 9.29
CA MET A 315 -3.62 19.43 9.60
C MET A 315 -3.72 20.92 9.97
N ALA A 316 -3.12 21.29 11.11
CA ALA A 316 -3.01 22.66 11.59
C ALA A 316 -1.85 23.42 10.93
#